data_AF-A0A8C8IS01-F1
#
_entry.id   AF-A0A8C8IS01-F1
#
_cell.length_a   1.000
_cell.length_b   1.000
_cell.length_c   1.000
_cell.angle_alpha   90.00
_cell.angle_beta   90.00
_cell.angle_gamma   90.00
#
_symmetry.space_group_name_H-M   'P 1'
#
loop_
_entity.id
_entity.type
_entity.pdbx_description
1 polymer ?
#
loop_
_entity_poly.entity_id
_entity_poly.type
_entity_poly.pdbx_seq_one_letter_code
_entity_poly.pdbx_strand_id
1 'polypeptide(L)'
;MVTCKETRAVIIALHKKGFTGKDIAASKIAPKSTIYRIIKKFKESGSIVVKKASGRPRKSSKLQDCFLKFIQLRDRDTTSTELAKEWQQAGVSASARTVRRRLLEDGLVSRRAAKKPLLSRKNIRDRLIFCKRLFVNFPSSKQYFSQFQQVEDREELERSAQLKKHSRRVMNAINTLVENLHDGDKMVSVLKLLGKAHALRHKVEPVYFKILCGVILKVLVEDFPDYITPEVAGAWTKLLDVVYWHVKGVYEEVGWASSSAV
;
A
#
# COMPACT_ATOMS: atom_id res chain seq x y z
N MET A 1 23.13 -40.24 -12.97
CA MET A 1 21.92 -40.38 -12.11
C MET A 1 22.00 -39.43 -10.92
N VAL A 2 20.97 -38.62 -10.74
CA VAL A 2 20.71 -37.90 -9.47
C VAL A 2 20.08 -38.93 -8.54
N THR A 3 20.76 -39.33 -7.46
CA THR A 3 20.18 -40.24 -6.46
C THR A 3 19.30 -39.46 -5.49
N CYS A 4 18.14 -40.02 -5.14
CA CYS A 4 17.23 -39.38 -4.20
C CYS A 4 17.84 -39.31 -2.79
N LYS A 5 17.28 -38.42 -1.96
CA LYS A 5 17.80 -38.12 -0.61
C LYS A 5 17.73 -39.36 0.28
N GLU A 6 16.71 -40.18 0.09
CA GLU A 6 16.40 -41.41 0.80
C GLU A 6 17.47 -42.46 0.53
N THR A 7 17.82 -42.71 -0.75
CA THR A 7 18.90 -43.63 -1.12
C THR A 7 20.24 -43.22 -0.52
N ARG A 8 20.53 -41.90 -0.51
CA ARG A 8 21.76 -41.38 0.12
C ARG A 8 21.77 -41.62 1.63
N ALA A 9 20.64 -41.42 2.30
CA ALA A 9 20.50 -41.66 3.72
C ALA A 9 20.71 -43.15 4.07
N VAL A 10 20.13 -44.07 3.29
CA VAL A 10 20.31 -45.52 3.47
C VAL A 10 21.77 -45.92 3.32
N ILE A 11 22.45 -45.46 2.27
CA ILE A 11 23.89 -45.75 2.05
C ILE A 11 24.75 -45.25 3.22
N ILE A 12 24.46 -44.04 3.73
CA ILE A 12 25.22 -43.45 4.83
C ILE A 12 24.91 -44.14 6.15
N ALA A 13 23.67 -44.58 6.39
CA ALA A 13 23.29 -45.37 7.55
C ALA A 13 24.01 -46.73 7.57
N LEU A 14 24.07 -47.42 6.42
CA LEU A 14 24.84 -48.67 6.28
C LEU A 14 26.34 -48.44 6.50
N HIS A 15 26.88 -47.34 5.98
CA HIS A 15 28.28 -47.00 6.22
C HIS A 15 28.58 -46.71 7.71
N LYS A 16 27.69 -46.00 8.42
CA LYS A 16 27.79 -45.75 9.86
C LYS A 16 27.68 -47.03 10.70
N LYS A 17 26.92 -48.03 10.23
CA LYS A 17 26.82 -49.35 10.85
C LYS A 17 28.05 -50.25 10.62
N GLY A 18 29.08 -49.75 9.91
CA GLY A 18 30.34 -50.46 9.71
C GLY A 18 30.42 -51.32 8.44
N PHE A 19 29.37 -51.36 7.60
CA PHE A 19 29.42 -52.10 6.33
C PHE A 19 30.44 -51.48 5.36
N THR A 20 31.20 -52.33 4.67
CA THR A 20 32.18 -51.85 3.71
C THR A 20 31.50 -51.37 2.42
N GLY A 21 32.16 -50.49 1.67
CA GLY A 21 31.61 -50.01 0.39
C GLY A 21 31.38 -51.13 -0.65
N LYS A 22 32.02 -52.30 -0.49
CA LYS A 22 31.77 -53.49 -1.31
C LYS A 22 30.45 -54.16 -0.93
N ASP A 23 30.19 -54.33 0.37
CA ASP A 23 28.96 -54.93 0.90
C ASP A 23 27.73 -54.09 0.54
N ILE A 24 27.86 -52.77 0.64
CA ILE A 24 26.81 -51.83 0.24
C ILE A 24 26.57 -51.91 -1.27
N ALA A 25 27.60 -52.13 -2.09
CA ALA A 25 27.41 -52.31 -3.54
C ALA A 25 26.73 -53.64 -3.89
N ALA A 26 26.95 -54.69 -3.11
CA ALA A 26 26.31 -55.99 -3.29
C ALA A 26 24.79 -55.93 -3.05
N SER A 27 24.31 -55.02 -2.19
CA SER A 27 22.88 -54.78 -1.96
C SER A 27 22.13 -54.17 -3.15
N LYS A 28 22.82 -53.85 -4.26
CA LYS A 28 22.26 -53.30 -5.51
C LYS A 28 21.40 -52.03 -5.35
N ILE A 29 21.55 -51.31 -4.24
CA ILE A 29 20.83 -50.04 -3.95
C ILE A 29 21.21 -48.93 -4.95
N ALA A 30 22.45 -48.88 -5.40
CA ALA A 30 22.94 -47.93 -6.41
C ALA A 30 24.19 -48.48 -7.12
N PRO A 31 24.59 -47.92 -8.28
CA PRO A 31 25.83 -48.30 -8.95
C PRO A 31 27.05 -48.09 -8.03
N LYS A 32 28.01 -49.03 -8.08
CA LYS A 32 29.23 -49.03 -7.25
C LYS A 32 29.92 -47.66 -7.22
N SER A 33 30.14 -47.04 -8.38
CA SER A 33 30.76 -45.71 -8.49
C SER A 33 30.01 -44.62 -7.71
N THR A 34 28.68 -44.70 -7.65
CA THR A 34 27.84 -43.74 -6.94
C THR A 34 27.91 -43.92 -5.43
N ILE A 35 27.94 -45.16 -4.94
CA ILE A 35 28.09 -45.48 -3.51
C ILE A 35 29.42 -44.92 -2.99
N TYR A 36 30.53 -45.20 -3.67
CA TYR A 36 31.86 -44.70 -3.28
C TYR A 36 31.91 -43.16 -3.31
N ARG A 37 31.31 -42.52 -4.33
CA ARG A 37 31.24 -41.06 -4.41
C ARG A 37 30.42 -40.44 -3.26
N ILE A 38 29.33 -41.08 -2.85
CA ILE A 38 28.50 -40.63 -1.72
C ILE A 38 29.28 -40.75 -0.40
N ILE A 39 29.92 -41.90 -0.15
CA ILE A 39 30.73 -42.13 1.05
C ILE A 39 31.88 -41.13 1.12
N LYS A 40 32.60 -40.90 0.01
CA LYS A 40 33.68 -39.91 -0.07
C LYS A 40 33.20 -38.51 0.30
N LYS A 41 32.12 -38.03 -0.34
CA LYS A 41 31.54 -36.71 -0.03
C LYS A 41 31.05 -36.60 1.41
N PHE A 42 30.51 -37.69 1.98
CA PHE A 42 30.07 -37.72 3.37
C PHE A 42 31.25 -37.61 4.34
N LYS A 43 32.38 -38.28 4.08
CA LYS A 43 33.61 -38.12 4.87
C LYS A 43 34.18 -36.70 4.82
N GLU A 44 34.12 -36.04 3.66
CA GLU A 44 34.65 -34.69 3.46
C GLU A 44 33.75 -33.58 4.05
N SER A 45 32.43 -33.74 3.98
CA SER A 45 31.48 -32.66 4.31
C SER A 45 30.58 -32.93 5.51
N GLY A 46 30.56 -34.16 6.04
CA GLY A 46 29.69 -34.60 7.14
C GLY A 46 28.19 -34.57 6.83
N SER A 47 27.78 -34.12 5.64
CA SER A 47 26.38 -33.88 5.30
C SER A 47 25.85 -34.88 4.27
N ILE A 48 24.61 -35.33 4.50
CA ILE A 48 23.85 -36.17 3.57
C ILE A 48 23.30 -35.33 2.41
N VAL A 49 23.07 -34.03 2.66
CA VAL A 49 22.41 -33.12 1.72
C VAL A 49 23.37 -32.73 0.59
N VAL A 50 22.87 -32.80 -0.65
CA VAL A 50 23.61 -32.28 -1.80
C VAL A 50 23.62 -30.75 -1.71
N LYS A 51 24.80 -30.14 -1.63
CA LYS A 51 24.94 -28.67 -1.73
C LYS A 51 24.30 -28.22 -3.05
N LYS A 52 23.44 -27.20 -2.98
CA LYS A 52 22.93 -26.54 -4.18
C LYS A 52 24.13 -26.01 -4.97
N ALA A 53 24.13 -26.23 -6.29
CA ALA A 53 25.11 -25.60 -7.15
C ALA A 53 24.99 -24.08 -6.98
N SER A 54 26.12 -23.37 -6.93
CA SER A 54 26.18 -21.91 -6.76
C SER A 54 25.49 -21.13 -7.88
N GLY A 55 25.11 -21.81 -8.97
CA GLY A 55 24.50 -21.20 -10.14
C GLY A 55 25.45 -20.21 -10.81
N ARG A 56 24.91 -19.47 -11.78
CA ARG A 56 25.63 -18.38 -12.43
C ARG A 56 25.71 -17.18 -11.47
N PRO A 57 26.90 -16.61 -11.21
CA PRO A 57 27.03 -15.39 -10.42
C PRO A 57 26.17 -14.25 -10.95
N ARG A 58 25.72 -13.36 -10.06
CA ARG A 58 24.98 -12.15 -10.44
C ARG A 58 25.91 -11.19 -11.18
N LYS A 59 25.33 -10.40 -12.09
CA LYS A 59 26.06 -9.33 -12.80
C LYS A 59 26.19 -8.06 -11.96
N SER A 60 25.29 -7.85 -11.01
CA SER A 60 25.26 -6.67 -10.13
C SER A 60 25.59 -7.02 -8.68
N SER A 61 26.12 -6.02 -7.98
CA SER A 61 26.32 -6.02 -6.53
C SER A 61 25.11 -5.43 -5.81
N LYS A 62 25.03 -5.66 -4.49
CA LYS A 62 23.96 -5.11 -3.65
C LYS A 62 23.91 -3.58 -3.68
N LEU A 63 25.07 -2.91 -3.69
CA LEU A 63 25.14 -1.44 -3.77
C LEU A 63 24.62 -0.91 -5.11
N GLN A 64 24.94 -1.61 -6.20
CA GLN A 64 24.44 -1.26 -7.53
C GLN A 64 22.91 -1.45 -7.62
N ASP A 65 22.38 -2.50 -7.00
CA ASP A 65 20.94 -2.74 -6.92
C ASP A 65 20.24 -1.64 -6.08
N CYS A 66 20.85 -1.21 -4.97
CA CYS A 66 20.35 -0.07 -4.18
C CYS A 66 20.32 1.24 -4.99
N PHE A 67 21.34 1.50 -5.81
CA PHE A 67 21.36 2.66 -6.70
C PHE A 67 20.26 2.60 -7.77
N LEU A 68 20.05 1.43 -8.38
CA LEU A 68 18.95 1.21 -9.32
C LEU A 68 17.59 1.47 -8.67
N LYS A 69 17.39 0.99 -7.43
CA LYS A 69 16.19 1.26 -6.65
C LYS A 69 16.02 2.75 -6.40
N PHE A 70 17.07 3.45 -5.99
CA PHE A 70 17.02 4.90 -5.76
C PHE A 70 16.57 5.68 -7.01
N ILE A 71 17.17 5.40 -8.17
CA ILE A 71 16.80 6.03 -9.44
C ILE A 71 15.31 5.80 -9.73
N GLN A 72 14.83 4.56 -9.62
CA GLN A 72 13.42 4.23 -9.87
C GLN A 72 12.45 4.84 -8.86
N LEU A 73 12.89 5.09 -7.62
CA LEU A 73 12.07 5.76 -6.62
C LEU A 73 11.98 7.27 -6.87
N ARG A 74 12.99 7.87 -7.51
CA ARG A 74 13.01 9.28 -7.90
C ARG A 74 12.04 9.56 -9.03
N ASP A 75 12.01 8.71 -10.05
CA ASP A 75 11.07 8.78 -11.18
C ASP A 75 10.42 7.42 -11.41
N ARG A 76 9.10 7.36 -11.23
CA ARG A 76 8.31 6.14 -11.29
C ARG A 76 7.91 5.75 -12.72
N ASP A 77 7.98 6.70 -13.65
CA ASP A 77 7.52 6.53 -15.02
C ASP A 77 8.66 6.07 -15.96
N THR A 78 9.90 6.08 -15.48
CA THR A 78 11.08 5.67 -16.25
C THR A 78 10.99 4.22 -16.71
N THR A 79 11.31 3.98 -17.97
CA THR A 79 11.25 2.63 -18.56
C THR A 79 12.45 1.79 -18.12
N SER A 80 12.30 0.45 -18.10
CA SER A 80 13.41 -0.45 -17.79
C SER A 80 14.60 -0.33 -18.75
N THR A 81 14.38 0.19 -19.96
CA THR A 81 15.41 0.48 -20.96
C THR A 81 16.20 1.75 -20.64
N GLU A 82 15.53 2.81 -20.21
CA GLU A 82 16.18 4.05 -19.77
C GLU A 82 16.93 3.84 -18.46
N LEU A 83 16.31 3.15 -17.50
CA LEU A 83 16.97 2.73 -16.27
C LEU A 83 18.23 1.92 -16.53
N ALA A 84 18.24 1.06 -17.56
CA ALA A 84 19.44 0.29 -17.91
C ALA A 84 20.59 1.20 -18.38
N LYS A 85 20.28 2.29 -19.10
CA LYS A 85 21.26 3.30 -19.53
C LYS A 85 21.78 4.10 -18.33
N GLU A 86 20.88 4.56 -17.45
CA GLU A 86 21.28 5.32 -16.26
C GLU A 86 22.08 4.44 -15.27
N TRP A 87 21.69 3.16 -15.13
CA TRP A 87 22.37 2.19 -14.29
C TRP A 87 23.78 1.83 -14.78
N GLN A 88 24.12 2.15 -16.04
CA GLN A 88 25.48 2.02 -16.54
C GLN A 88 26.46 2.95 -15.82
N GLN A 89 26.00 4.07 -15.25
CA GLN A 89 26.82 4.97 -14.43
C GLN A 89 27.38 4.27 -13.18
N ALA A 90 26.67 3.25 -12.67
CA ALA A 90 27.12 2.40 -11.57
C ALA A 90 28.04 1.24 -12.03
N GLY A 91 28.50 1.25 -13.28
CA GLY A 91 29.41 0.26 -13.86
C GLY A 91 28.73 -1.05 -14.28
N VAL A 92 27.39 -1.11 -14.31
CA VAL A 92 26.65 -2.32 -14.70
C VAL A 92 26.05 -2.15 -16.10
N SER A 93 26.67 -2.78 -17.10
CA SER A 93 26.03 -2.93 -18.41
C SER A 93 24.98 -4.05 -18.34
N ALA A 94 23.69 -3.72 -18.28
CA ALA A 94 22.63 -4.71 -18.14
C ALA A 94 21.51 -4.52 -19.16
N SER A 95 20.84 -5.63 -19.49
CA SER A 95 19.60 -5.56 -20.28
C SER A 95 18.42 -5.10 -19.44
N ALA A 96 17.40 -4.53 -20.09
CA ALA A 96 16.13 -4.16 -19.44
C ALA A 96 15.48 -5.32 -18.65
N ARG A 97 15.67 -6.57 -19.10
CA ARG A 97 15.20 -7.78 -18.38
C ARG A 97 15.92 -7.96 -17.05
N THR A 98 17.22 -7.67 -16.99
CA THR A 98 17.99 -7.76 -15.74
C THR A 98 17.56 -6.68 -14.76
N VAL A 99 17.38 -5.44 -15.23
CA VAL A 99 16.84 -4.33 -14.45
C VAL A 99 15.48 -4.71 -13.85
N ARG A 100 14.54 -5.18 -14.67
CA ARG A 100 13.21 -5.60 -14.19
C ARG A 100 13.30 -6.69 -13.13
N ARG A 101 14.16 -7.69 -13.30
CA ARG A 101 14.36 -8.75 -12.31
C ARG A 101 14.86 -8.19 -10.97
N ARG A 102 15.79 -7.23 -10.98
CA ARG A 102 16.29 -6.60 -9.74
C ARG A 102 15.21 -5.80 -9.04
N LEU A 103 14.47 -5.00 -9.79
CA LEU A 103 13.33 -4.25 -9.25
C LEU A 103 12.27 -5.19 -8.66
N LEU A 104 11.96 -6.31 -9.32
CA LEU A 104 11.02 -7.31 -8.80
C LEU A 104 11.51 -8.00 -7.52
N GLU A 105 12.82 -8.30 -7.42
CA GLU A 105 13.41 -8.84 -6.18
C GLU A 105 13.25 -7.86 -5.00
N ASP A 106 13.27 -6.55 -5.27
CA ASP A 106 13.00 -5.48 -4.29
C ASP A 106 11.50 -5.18 -4.08
N GLY A 107 10.61 -5.96 -4.69
CA GLY A 107 9.15 -5.78 -4.60
C GLY A 107 8.59 -4.64 -5.46
N LEU A 108 9.41 -4.04 -6.34
CA LEU A 108 8.98 -2.99 -7.25
C LEU A 108 8.40 -3.60 -8.53
N VAL A 109 7.07 -3.62 -8.60
CA VAL A 109 6.30 -4.13 -9.73
C VAL A 109 5.76 -2.98 -10.56
N SER A 110 5.90 -3.05 -11.89
CA SER A 110 5.25 -2.11 -12.80
C SER A 110 3.74 -2.23 -12.70
N ARG A 111 3.04 -1.11 -12.44
CA ARG A 111 1.58 -1.03 -12.42
C ARG A 111 1.14 0.02 -13.45
N ARG A 112 -0.04 -0.16 -14.04
CA ARG A 112 -0.67 0.87 -14.86
C ARG A 112 -1.46 1.79 -13.93
N ALA A 113 -1.17 3.08 -13.93
CA ALA A 113 -1.98 4.04 -13.19
C ALA A 113 -3.45 3.96 -13.66
N ALA A 114 -4.39 3.90 -12.71
CA ALA A 114 -5.81 3.90 -13.03
C ALA A 114 -6.17 5.23 -13.70
N LYS A 115 -6.60 5.17 -14.97
CA LYS A 115 -7.12 6.33 -15.69
C LYS A 115 -8.51 6.65 -15.16
N LYS A 116 -8.61 7.48 -14.11
CA LYS A 116 -9.90 8.05 -13.70
C LYS A 116 -10.34 9.06 -14.76
N PRO A 117 -11.60 9.03 -15.25
CA PRO A 117 -12.08 10.04 -16.18
C PRO A 117 -11.91 11.42 -15.56
N LEU A 118 -11.47 12.39 -16.37
CA LEU A 118 -11.37 13.77 -15.90
C LEU A 118 -12.77 14.25 -15.52
N LEU A 119 -12.88 14.88 -14.34
CA LEU A 119 -14.15 15.47 -13.91
C LEU A 119 -14.53 16.58 -14.90
N SER A 120 -15.78 16.57 -15.35
CA SER A 120 -16.33 17.67 -16.14
C SER A 120 -16.23 18.99 -15.38
N ARG A 121 -16.15 20.12 -16.10
CA ARG A 121 -16.14 21.45 -15.46
C ARG A 121 -17.35 21.67 -14.55
N LYS A 122 -18.51 21.12 -14.93
CA LYS A 122 -19.73 21.11 -14.11
C LYS A 122 -19.51 20.38 -12.79
N ASN A 123 -19.03 19.13 -12.83
CA ASN A 123 -18.77 18.34 -11.63
C ASN A 123 -17.74 18.98 -10.70
N ILE A 124 -16.72 19.67 -11.24
CA ILE A 124 -15.74 20.40 -10.42
C ILE A 124 -16.41 21.56 -9.69
N ARG A 125 -17.29 22.31 -10.37
CA ARG A 125 -18.05 23.41 -9.79
C ARG A 125 -19.00 22.92 -8.70
N ASP A 126 -19.79 21.89 -8.99
CA ASP A 126 -20.78 21.36 -8.06
C ASP A 126 -20.12 20.85 -6.77
N ARG A 127 -18.98 20.16 -6.90
CA ARG A 127 -18.15 19.74 -5.75
C ARG A 127 -17.63 20.91 -4.92
N LEU A 128 -17.30 22.03 -5.55
CA LEU A 128 -16.85 23.23 -4.85
C LEU A 128 -18.01 23.89 -4.11
N ILE A 129 -19.17 24.02 -4.76
CA ILE A 129 -20.39 24.59 -4.18
C ILE A 129 -20.83 23.77 -2.97
N PHE A 130 -20.80 22.44 -3.09
CA PHE A 130 -21.08 21.51 -1.99
C PHE A 130 -20.23 21.82 -0.75
N CYS A 131 -18.91 21.90 -0.90
CA CYS A 131 -18.02 22.23 0.21
C CYS A 131 -18.15 23.69 0.67
N LYS A 132 -18.51 24.64 -0.21
CA LYS A 132 -18.78 26.03 0.16
C LYS A 132 -19.96 26.12 1.13
N ARG A 133 -21.04 25.37 0.90
CA ARG A 133 -22.23 25.37 1.77
C ARG A 133 -21.90 25.00 3.22
N LEU A 134 -20.91 24.13 3.46
CA LEU A 134 -20.42 23.82 4.80
C LEU A 134 -19.94 25.06 5.55
N PHE A 135 -19.04 25.82 4.94
CA PHE A 135 -18.42 26.99 5.57
C PHE A 135 -19.37 28.17 5.69
N VAL A 136 -20.36 28.26 4.80
CA VAL A 136 -21.44 29.26 4.89
C VAL A 136 -22.41 28.91 6.02
N ASN A 137 -22.82 27.65 6.15
CA ASN A 137 -23.76 27.22 7.18
C ASN A 137 -23.12 27.14 8.57
N PHE A 138 -21.80 26.90 8.64
CA PHE A 138 -21.05 26.78 9.90
C PHE A 138 -19.77 27.63 9.85
N PRO A 139 -19.87 28.96 9.99
CA PRO A 139 -18.72 29.86 9.91
C PRO A 139 -17.60 29.54 10.90
N SER A 140 -17.93 29.01 12.08
CA SER A 140 -16.95 28.61 13.10
C SER A 140 -15.98 27.53 12.62
N SER A 141 -16.34 26.74 11.60
CA SER A 141 -15.45 25.75 10.99
C SER A 141 -14.30 26.38 10.19
N LYS A 142 -14.42 27.66 9.80
CA LYS A 142 -13.39 28.38 9.05
C LYS A 142 -12.12 28.64 9.86
N GLN A 143 -12.17 28.54 11.19
CA GLN A 143 -11.03 28.82 12.08
C GLN A 143 -9.77 27.97 11.79
N TYR A 144 -9.95 26.77 11.21
CA TYR A 144 -8.84 25.87 10.86
C TYR A 144 -8.17 26.21 9.52
N PHE A 145 -8.64 27.26 8.83
CA PHE A 145 -8.25 27.59 7.46
C PHE A 145 -7.69 29.00 7.36
N SER A 146 -6.37 29.12 7.54
CA SER A 146 -5.67 30.40 7.60
C SER A 146 -5.93 31.34 6.41
N GLN A 147 -6.20 30.84 5.20
CA GLN A 147 -6.40 31.68 4.02
C GLN A 147 -7.81 32.26 3.90
N PHE A 148 -8.80 31.70 4.61
CA PHE A 148 -10.19 32.15 4.48
C PHE A 148 -10.98 32.19 5.80
N GLN A 149 -10.30 32.12 6.94
CA GLN A 149 -10.95 32.15 8.26
C GLN A 149 -11.88 33.37 8.44
N GLN A 150 -11.42 34.56 8.01
CA GLN A 150 -12.16 35.83 8.12
C GLN A 150 -12.98 36.18 6.87
N VAL A 151 -12.99 35.32 5.84
CA VAL A 151 -13.73 35.63 4.61
C VAL A 151 -15.22 35.35 4.84
N GLU A 152 -16.02 36.39 4.83
CA GLU A 152 -17.49 36.30 4.97
C GLU A 152 -18.21 36.30 3.62
N ASP A 153 -17.65 37.00 2.64
CA ASP A 153 -18.23 37.06 1.31
C ASP A 153 -18.21 35.68 0.62
N ARG A 154 -19.36 35.32 0.05
CA ARG A 154 -19.58 33.99 -0.55
C ARG A 154 -18.79 33.80 -1.83
N GLU A 155 -18.57 34.87 -2.59
CA GLU A 155 -17.87 34.82 -3.87
C GLU A 155 -16.35 34.80 -3.66
N GLU A 156 -15.85 35.58 -2.71
CA GLU A 156 -14.46 35.58 -2.28
C GLU A 156 -14.06 34.21 -1.71
N LEU A 157 -14.93 33.62 -0.88
CA LEU A 157 -14.72 32.29 -0.32
C LEU A 157 -14.56 31.24 -1.43
N GLU A 158 -15.40 31.29 -2.46
CA GLU A 158 -15.32 30.38 -3.61
C GLU A 158 -14.02 30.52 -4.40
N ARG A 159 -13.40 31.72 -4.40
CA ARG A 159 -12.14 31.97 -5.12
C ARG A 159 -10.93 31.40 -4.38
N SER A 160 -11.02 31.15 -3.07
CA SER A 160 -9.92 30.65 -2.23
C SER A 160 -9.27 29.37 -2.76
N ALA A 161 -7.94 29.41 -2.92
CA ALA A 161 -7.17 28.25 -3.36
C ALA A 161 -7.12 27.15 -2.29
N GLN A 162 -7.06 27.51 -1.01
CA GLN A 162 -7.10 26.54 0.10
C GLN A 162 -8.45 25.83 0.15
N LEU A 163 -9.57 26.55 -0.04
CA LEU A 163 -10.90 25.93 -0.12
C LEU A 163 -10.94 24.92 -1.27
N LYS A 164 -10.60 25.33 -2.49
CA LYS A 164 -10.62 24.44 -3.68
C LYS A 164 -9.79 23.16 -3.47
N LYS A 165 -8.61 23.28 -2.86
CA LYS A 165 -7.75 22.13 -2.54
C LYS A 165 -8.39 21.22 -1.48
N HIS A 166 -8.96 21.80 -0.43
CA HIS A 166 -9.61 21.03 0.62
C HIS A 166 -10.89 20.34 0.12
N SER A 167 -11.74 21.03 -0.64
CA SER A 167 -12.94 20.47 -1.26
C SER A 167 -12.63 19.25 -2.11
N ARG A 168 -11.55 19.30 -2.89
CA ARG A 168 -11.07 18.14 -3.66
C ARG A 168 -10.69 16.96 -2.76
N ARG A 169 -10.02 17.20 -1.63
CA ARG A 169 -9.63 16.16 -0.68
C ARG A 169 -10.84 15.53 -0.01
N VAL A 170 -11.82 16.32 0.42
CA VAL A 170 -13.08 15.85 1.02
C VAL A 170 -13.83 14.97 0.04
N MET A 171 -14.08 15.45 -1.19
CA MET A 171 -14.81 14.67 -2.19
C MET A 171 -14.08 13.38 -2.60
N ASN A 172 -12.75 13.41 -2.65
CA ASN A 172 -11.98 12.19 -2.90
C ASN A 172 -12.07 11.19 -1.74
N ALA A 173 -12.07 11.66 -0.49
CA ALA A 173 -12.25 10.80 0.68
C ALA A 173 -13.63 10.14 0.68
N ILE A 174 -14.71 10.92 0.46
CA ILE A 174 -16.07 10.38 0.33
C ILE A 174 -16.14 9.35 -0.80
N ASN A 175 -15.57 9.66 -1.97
CA ASN A 175 -15.53 8.71 -3.10
C ASN A 175 -14.82 7.41 -2.73
N THR A 176 -13.68 7.48 -2.03
CA THR A 176 -12.98 6.28 -1.57
C THR A 176 -13.82 5.48 -0.57
N LEU A 177 -14.53 6.13 0.36
CA LEU A 177 -15.40 5.43 1.30
C LEU A 177 -16.53 4.70 0.55
N VAL A 178 -17.21 5.38 -0.36
CA VAL A 178 -18.30 4.81 -1.17
C VAL A 178 -17.81 3.66 -2.07
N GLU A 179 -16.65 3.80 -2.72
CA GLU A 179 -16.05 2.74 -3.55
C GLU A 179 -15.70 1.48 -2.74
N ASN A 180 -15.50 1.59 -1.42
CA ASN A 180 -15.01 0.50 -0.56
C ASN A 180 -16.03 0.09 0.52
N LEU A 181 -17.32 0.36 0.35
CA LEU A 181 -18.36 -0.03 1.33
C LEU A 181 -18.40 -1.53 1.64
N HIS A 182 -17.91 -2.37 0.71
CA HIS A 182 -17.82 -3.81 0.86
C HIS A 182 -16.56 -4.29 1.61
N ASP A 183 -15.59 -3.40 1.84
CA ASP A 183 -14.30 -3.70 2.46
C ASP A 183 -14.15 -2.85 3.74
N GLY A 184 -14.60 -3.43 4.85
CA GLY A 184 -14.55 -2.80 6.18
C GLY A 184 -13.13 -2.45 6.61
N ASP A 185 -12.17 -3.34 6.39
CA ASP A 185 -10.77 -3.12 6.77
C ASP A 185 -10.18 -1.93 6.01
N LYS A 186 -10.49 -1.83 4.71
CA LYS A 186 -10.07 -0.69 3.89
C LYS A 186 -10.70 0.60 4.39
N MET A 187 -12.00 0.63 4.68
CA MET A 187 -12.67 1.81 5.24
C MET A 187 -12.02 2.25 6.56
N VAL A 188 -11.82 1.33 7.50
CA VAL A 188 -11.17 1.60 8.79
C VAL A 188 -9.78 2.19 8.58
N SER A 189 -8.98 1.64 7.66
CA SER A 189 -7.64 2.15 7.37
C SER A 189 -7.64 3.61 6.86
N VAL A 190 -8.61 3.96 6.01
CA VAL A 190 -8.77 5.31 5.45
C VAL A 190 -9.20 6.29 6.54
N LEU A 191 -10.21 5.91 7.33
CA LEU A 191 -10.74 6.73 8.43
C LEU A 191 -9.71 6.92 9.55
N LYS A 192 -8.88 5.91 9.83
CA LYS A 192 -7.77 6.01 10.80
C LYS A 192 -6.72 7.02 10.36
N LEU A 193 -6.31 6.99 9.09
CA LEU A 193 -5.36 7.97 8.56
C LEU A 193 -5.95 9.39 8.61
N LEU A 194 -7.22 9.53 8.24
CA LEU A 194 -7.93 10.80 8.24
C LEU A 194 -8.06 11.36 9.66
N GLY A 195 -8.56 10.55 10.61
CA GLY A 195 -8.76 10.94 12.00
C GLY A 195 -7.46 11.38 12.66
N LYS A 196 -6.37 10.59 12.52
CA LYS A 196 -5.05 10.94 13.06
C LYS A 196 -4.52 12.26 12.50
N ALA A 197 -4.68 12.51 11.20
CA ALA A 197 -4.25 13.76 10.59
C ALA A 197 -5.03 14.96 11.16
N HIS A 198 -6.36 14.83 11.31
CA HIS A 198 -7.17 15.93 11.81
C HIS A 198 -6.96 16.19 13.31
N ALA A 199 -6.79 15.14 14.11
CA ALA A 199 -6.48 15.26 15.53
C ALA A 199 -5.06 15.79 15.76
N LEU A 200 -4.04 15.11 15.24
CA LEU A 200 -2.65 15.41 15.63
C LEU A 200 -2.08 16.62 14.92
N ARG A 201 -2.36 16.77 13.61
CA ARG A 201 -1.77 17.82 12.78
C ARG A 201 -2.62 19.06 12.69
N HIS A 202 -3.92 18.89 12.46
CA HIS A 202 -4.82 20.02 12.21
C HIS A 202 -5.54 20.53 13.46
N LYS A 203 -5.50 19.77 14.55
CA LYS A 203 -6.11 20.11 15.85
C LYS A 203 -7.60 20.48 15.71
N VAL A 204 -8.31 19.75 14.86
CA VAL A 204 -9.74 20.00 14.59
C VAL A 204 -10.59 19.34 15.66
N GLU A 205 -11.52 20.06 16.28
CA GLU A 205 -12.44 19.45 17.25
C GLU A 205 -13.36 18.41 16.59
N PRO A 206 -13.57 17.23 17.21
CA PRO A 206 -14.33 16.13 16.61
C PRO A 206 -15.81 16.48 16.38
N VAL A 207 -16.35 17.49 17.08
CA VAL A 207 -17.72 18.00 16.86
C VAL A 207 -17.92 18.49 15.42
N TYR A 208 -16.87 19.02 14.77
CA TYR A 208 -16.94 19.47 13.39
C TYR A 208 -17.16 18.33 12.40
N PHE A 209 -16.75 17.09 12.72
CA PHE A 209 -17.07 15.93 11.89
C PHE A 209 -18.55 15.56 11.95
N LYS A 210 -19.18 15.67 13.12
CA LYS A 210 -20.63 15.44 13.27
C LYS A 210 -21.43 16.48 12.49
N ILE A 211 -21.05 17.75 12.61
CA ILE A 211 -21.64 18.86 11.86
C ILE A 211 -21.47 18.65 10.34
N LEU A 212 -20.25 18.32 9.91
CA LEU A 212 -19.94 18.04 8.51
C LEU A 212 -20.83 16.91 7.97
N CYS A 213 -20.97 15.81 8.70
CA CYS A 213 -21.85 14.70 8.31
C CYS A 213 -23.30 15.17 8.12
N GLY A 214 -23.85 15.95 9.05
CA GLY A 214 -25.19 16.52 8.92
C GLY A 214 -25.35 17.43 7.69
N VAL A 215 -24.36 18.27 7.42
CA VAL A 215 -24.37 19.14 6.23
C VAL A 215 -24.30 18.34 4.94
N ILE A 216 -23.43 17.32 4.87
CA ILE A 216 -23.31 16.45 3.70
C ILE A 216 -24.69 15.87 3.36
N LEU A 217 -25.37 15.30 4.36
CA LEU A 217 -26.70 14.72 4.16
C LEU A 217 -27.72 15.76 3.71
N LYS A 218 -27.77 16.92 4.39
CA LYS A 218 -28.68 18.03 4.04
C LYS A 218 -28.50 18.48 2.59
N VAL A 219 -27.26 18.70 2.16
CA VAL A 219 -26.96 19.16 0.80
C VAL A 219 -27.30 18.07 -0.23
N LEU A 220 -27.07 16.79 0.08
CA LEU A 220 -27.47 15.70 -0.82
C LEU A 220 -28.99 15.67 -1.02
N VAL A 221 -29.78 15.82 0.05
CA VAL A 221 -31.25 15.87 -0.01
C VAL A 221 -31.74 17.08 -0.82
N GLU A 222 -31.13 18.26 -0.61
CA GLU A 222 -31.53 19.49 -1.30
C GLU A 222 -31.15 19.52 -2.79
N ASP A 223 -29.95 19.05 -3.14
CA ASP A 223 -29.41 19.17 -4.51
C ASP A 223 -29.78 17.99 -5.41
N PHE A 224 -30.15 16.85 -4.83
CA PHE A 224 -30.49 15.63 -5.55
C PHE A 224 -31.81 14.99 -5.05
N PRO A 225 -32.91 15.76 -4.94
CA PRO A 225 -34.15 15.26 -4.35
C PRO A 225 -34.74 14.06 -5.10
N ASP A 226 -34.56 14.00 -6.43
CA ASP A 226 -35.04 12.90 -7.26
C ASP A 226 -34.30 11.57 -7.01
N TYR A 227 -33.08 11.64 -6.46
CA TYR A 227 -32.22 10.48 -6.20
C TYR A 227 -32.14 10.12 -4.71
N ILE A 228 -32.37 11.08 -3.83
CA ILE A 228 -32.27 10.92 -2.38
C ILE A 228 -33.67 10.78 -1.79
N THR A 229 -34.26 9.59 -1.98
CA THR A 229 -35.50 9.21 -1.30
C THR A 229 -35.29 9.09 0.21
N PRO A 230 -36.34 9.06 1.04
CA PRO A 230 -36.19 8.87 2.49
C PRO A 230 -35.39 7.61 2.88
N GLU A 231 -35.53 6.53 2.11
CA GLU A 231 -34.76 5.29 2.31
C GLU A 231 -33.27 5.50 1.99
N VAL A 232 -32.96 6.13 0.86
CA VAL A 232 -31.58 6.45 0.45
C VAL A 232 -30.94 7.42 1.44
N ALA A 233 -31.67 8.42 1.92
CA ALA A 233 -31.24 9.32 2.98
C ALA A 233 -30.89 8.55 4.26
N GLY A 234 -31.73 7.57 4.65
CA GLY A 234 -31.45 6.68 5.79
C GLY A 234 -30.17 5.85 5.61
N ALA A 235 -29.88 5.38 4.41
CA ALA A 235 -28.62 4.69 4.10
C ALA A 235 -27.41 5.63 4.22
N TRP A 236 -27.52 6.86 3.72
CA TRP A 236 -26.48 7.88 3.88
C TRP A 236 -26.25 8.26 5.34
N THR A 237 -27.31 8.40 6.15
CA THR A 237 -27.19 8.63 7.60
C THR A 237 -26.36 7.54 8.26
N LYS A 238 -26.67 6.26 7.99
CA LYS A 238 -25.89 5.13 8.53
C LYS A 238 -24.41 5.20 8.14
N LEU A 239 -24.12 5.47 6.87
CA LEU A 239 -22.74 5.61 6.39
C LEU A 239 -22.00 6.75 7.13
N LEU A 240 -22.63 7.91 7.23
CA LEU A 240 -22.03 9.09 7.85
C LEU A 240 -21.86 8.92 9.37
N ASP A 241 -22.78 8.22 10.03
CA ASP A 241 -22.63 7.84 11.44
C ASP A 241 -21.43 6.90 11.63
N VAL A 242 -21.27 5.88 10.79
CA VAL A 242 -20.10 4.98 10.82
C VAL A 242 -18.80 5.78 10.67
N VAL A 243 -18.77 6.75 9.75
CA VAL A 243 -17.63 7.65 9.56
C VAL A 243 -17.34 8.44 10.83
N TYR A 244 -18.35 9.08 11.42
CA TYR A 244 -18.21 9.86 12.64
C TYR A 244 -17.70 9.00 13.81
N TRP A 245 -18.30 7.84 14.05
CA TRP A 245 -17.93 6.94 15.14
C TRP A 245 -16.49 6.44 15.01
N HIS A 246 -16.05 6.06 13.82
CA HIS A 246 -14.66 5.65 13.60
C HIS A 246 -13.68 6.80 13.81
N VAL A 247 -13.97 7.99 13.28
CA VAL A 247 -13.11 9.16 13.48
C VAL A 247 -13.05 9.51 14.96
N LYS A 248 -14.18 9.50 15.67
CA LYS A 248 -14.21 9.73 17.12
C LYS A 248 -13.38 8.70 17.89
N GLY A 249 -13.51 7.41 17.58
CA GLY A 249 -12.68 6.36 18.19
C GLY A 249 -11.19 6.58 17.95
N VAL A 250 -10.81 7.06 16.76
CA VAL A 250 -9.40 7.42 16.45
C VAL A 250 -8.93 8.61 17.29
N TYR A 251 -9.80 9.57 17.60
CA TYR A 251 -9.47 10.69 18.49
C TYR A 251 -9.21 10.20 19.92
N GLU A 252 -10.03 9.28 20.40
CA GLU A 252 -9.85 8.62 21.70
C GLU A 252 -8.53 7.82 21.74
N GLU A 253 -8.22 7.04 20.69
CA GLU A 253 -6.96 6.29 20.56
C GLU A 253 -5.71 7.18 20.64
N VAL A 254 -5.76 8.40 20.10
CA VAL A 254 -4.63 9.34 20.14
C VAL A 254 -4.60 10.20 21.40
N GLY A 255 -5.48 9.91 22.37
CA GLY A 255 -5.53 10.62 23.65
C GLY A 255 -6.06 12.05 23.54
N TRP A 256 -6.97 12.32 22.58
CA TRP A 256 -7.66 13.60 22.53
C TRP A 256 -8.54 13.75 23.78
N ALA A 257 -8.04 14.48 24.78
CA ALA A 257 -8.81 14.83 25.95
C ALA A 257 -10.05 15.60 25.48
N SER A 258 -11.23 15.13 25.84
CA SER A 258 -12.45 15.92 25.65
C SER A 258 -12.27 17.18 26.47
N SER A 259 -11.97 18.29 25.81
CA SER A 259 -12.07 19.63 26.37
C SER A 259 -13.48 19.71 26.97
N SER A 260 -13.56 19.67 28.29
CA SER A 260 -14.82 19.77 29.00
C SER A 260 -15.49 21.08 28.61
N ALA A 261 -16.75 21.01 28.20
CA ALA A 261 -17.75 22.09 28.19
C ALA A 261 -17.37 23.43 27.53
N VAL A 262 -18.08 23.76 26.43
CA VAL A 262 -19.00 24.92 26.39
C VAL A 262 -20.24 24.50 25.60
#